data_AF-A0A7W1SH14-F1
#
_entry.id   AF-A0A7W1SH14-F1
#
_cell.length_a   1.000
_cell.length_b   1.000
_cell.length_c   1.000
_cell.angle_alpha   90.00
_cell.angle_beta   90.00
_cell.angle_gamma   90.00
#
_symmetry.space_group_name_H-M   'P 1'
#
loop_
_entity.id
_entity.type
_entity.pdbx_description
1 polymer ?
#
loop_
_entity_poly.entity_id
_entity_poly.type
_entity_poly.pdbx_seq_one_letter_code
_entity_poly.pdbx_strand_id
1 'polypeptide(L)'
;MKIQPLRKDQGPSRRSFLGSVGMAAGLAAVPLAAVPRSQSPAMGTGPAVVGEPKIEVRQVEQIFVDVPFKPVPARHQYREFDHEARRFNQLLKVHLANGVIGIGEGGMVRGAAERVVGRNAAELMWDDSL
;
A
#
# COMPACT_ATOMS: atom_id res chain seq x y z
N MET A 1 -40.45 5.36 -44.91
CA MET A 1 -39.15 4.75 -44.54
C MET A 1 -39.29 4.23 -43.10
N LYS A 2 -39.40 2.92 -42.90
CA LYS A 2 -39.66 2.30 -41.58
C LYS A 2 -38.32 2.10 -40.85
N ILE A 3 -38.18 2.70 -39.66
CA ILE A 3 -37.00 2.55 -38.81
C ILE A 3 -37.22 1.30 -37.94
N GLN A 4 -36.33 0.31 -38.07
CA GLN A 4 -36.35 -0.90 -37.24
C GLN A 4 -35.84 -0.57 -35.82
N PRO A 5 -36.40 -1.16 -34.75
CA PRO A 5 -35.84 -1.01 -33.42
C PRO A 5 -34.58 -1.87 -33.25
N LEU A 6 -33.54 -1.28 -32.67
CA LEU A 6 -32.28 -1.93 -32.30
C LEU A 6 -32.53 -3.14 -31.38
N ARG A 7 -31.93 -4.27 -31.74
CA ARG A 7 -31.87 -5.51 -30.97
C ARG A 7 -31.32 -5.20 -29.57
N LYS A 8 -32.05 -5.64 -28.52
CA LYS A 8 -31.52 -5.65 -27.14
C LYS A 8 -30.51 -6.78 -27.04
N ASP A 9 -29.24 -6.44 -27.22
CA ASP A 9 -28.15 -7.37 -27.05
C ASP A 9 -27.96 -7.67 -25.55
N GLN A 10 -27.90 -8.97 -25.26
CA GLN A 10 -27.79 -9.55 -23.94
C GLN A 10 -26.44 -9.21 -23.31
N GLY A 11 -26.44 -8.36 -22.28
CA GLY A 11 -25.28 -8.24 -21.39
C GLY A 11 -25.12 -9.50 -20.55
N PRO A 12 -23.89 -9.96 -20.25
CA PRO A 12 -23.68 -11.18 -19.49
C PRO A 12 -24.31 -11.06 -18.09
N SER A 13 -25.29 -11.92 -17.85
CA SER A 13 -26.05 -12.00 -16.60
C SER A 13 -25.12 -12.41 -15.46
N ARG A 14 -25.13 -11.64 -14.36
CA ARG A 14 -24.38 -11.90 -13.12
C ARG A 14 -24.70 -13.24 -12.43
N ARG A 15 -25.58 -14.06 -13.01
CA ARG A 15 -26.01 -15.37 -12.51
C ARG A 15 -25.25 -16.56 -13.11
N SER A 16 -24.31 -16.35 -14.04
CA SER A 16 -23.51 -17.43 -14.65
C SER A 16 -22.19 -17.73 -13.93
N PHE A 17 -21.83 -17.01 -12.87
CA PHE A 17 -20.52 -17.15 -12.22
C PHE A 17 -20.48 -18.17 -11.06
N LEU A 18 -21.62 -18.70 -10.62
CA LEU A 18 -21.72 -19.67 -9.52
C LEU A 18 -22.13 -21.08 -9.97
N GLY A 19 -22.25 -21.33 -11.28
CA GLY A 19 -22.75 -22.58 -11.83
C GLY A 19 -21.71 -23.64 -12.19
N SER A 20 -20.40 -23.37 -12.03
CA SER A 20 -19.34 -24.27 -12.50
C SER A 20 -18.59 -25.02 -11.41
N VAL A 21 -19.08 -25.02 -10.16
CA VAL A 21 -18.45 -25.80 -9.07
C VAL A 21 -19.49 -26.73 -8.47
N GLY A 22 -19.59 -27.93 -9.03
CA GLY A 22 -20.34 -29.01 -8.40
C GLY A 22 -20.91 -30.01 -9.38
N MET A 23 -20.08 -30.98 -9.81
CA MET A 23 -20.46 -32.37 -10.07
C MET A 23 -19.23 -33.13 -10.61
N ALA A 24 -18.45 -33.72 -9.71
CA ALA A 24 -17.61 -34.87 -9.99
C ALA A 24 -17.34 -35.61 -8.67
N ALA A 25 -18.38 -36.27 -8.15
CA ALA A 25 -18.22 -37.35 -7.19
C ALA A 25 -17.76 -38.59 -7.99
N GLY A 26 -16.52 -39.00 -7.79
CA GLY A 26 -15.94 -40.19 -8.42
C GLY A 26 -14.71 -40.66 -7.65
N LEU A 27 -14.86 -41.80 -6.98
CA LEU A 27 -13.84 -42.49 -6.20
C LEU A 27 -12.61 -42.81 -7.07
N ALA A 28 -11.43 -42.32 -6.67
CA ALA A 28 -10.16 -42.96 -6.95
C ALA A 28 -9.19 -42.61 -5.82
N ALA A 29 -8.80 -43.63 -5.05
CA ALA A 29 -7.72 -43.54 -4.08
C ALA A 29 -6.42 -43.17 -4.82
N VAL A 30 -5.99 -41.93 -4.68
CA VAL A 30 -4.66 -41.47 -5.12
C VAL A 30 -3.75 -41.56 -3.89
N PRO A 31 -2.63 -42.28 -3.95
CA PRO A 31 -1.68 -42.33 -2.84
C PRO A 31 -1.22 -40.90 -2.52
N LEU A 32 -1.00 -40.63 -1.23
CA LEU A 32 -0.44 -39.40 -0.69
C LEU A 32 1.04 -39.25 -1.11
N ALA A 33 1.31 -39.27 -2.41
CA ALA A 33 2.62 -39.10 -2.99
C ALA A 33 2.84 -37.59 -3.21
N ALA A 34 3.64 -37.02 -2.30
CA ALA A 34 4.46 -35.84 -2.48
C ALA A 34 3.88 -34.76 -3.42
N VAL A 35 3.12 -33.81 -2.85
CA VAL A 35 2.96 -32.50 -3.48
C VAL A 35 4.36 -31.92 -3.67
N PRO A 36 4.84 -31.66 -4.91
CA PRO A 36 6.09 -30.97 -5.09
C PRO A 36 5.92 -29.59 -4.46
N ARG A 37 6.64 -29.33 -3.36
CA ARG A 37 6.79 -27.97 -2.83
C ARG A 37 7.34 -27.15 -3.98
N SER A 38 6.51 -26.29 -4.56
CA SER A 38 6.96 -25.22 -5.45
C SER A 38 7.93 -24.39 -4.62
N GLN A 39 9.22 -24.67 -4.77
CA GLN A 39 10.27 -23.83 -4.21
C GLN A 39 10.18 -22.52 -4.99
N SER A 40 9.62 -21.49 -4.37
CA SER A 40 9.80 -20.13 -4.85
C SER A 40 11.31 -19.93 -5.08
N PRO A 41 11.73 -19.43 -6.25
CA PRO A 41 13.14 -19.15 -6.47
C PRO A 41 13.62 -18.26 -5.33
N ALA A 42 14.71 -18.68 -4.68
CA ALA A 42 15.35 -17.91 -3.64
C ALA A 42 15.52 -16.48 -4.16
N MET A 43 14.92 -15.55 -3.42
CA MET A 43 14.99 -14.13 -3.66
C MET A 43 16.45 -13.78 -3.96
N GLY A 44 16.73 -13.44 -5.22
CA GLY A 44 18.09 -13.15 -5.67
C GLY A 44 18.70 -12.16 -4.69
N THR A 45 19.86 -12.52 -4.13
CA THR A 45 20.66 -11.60 -3.33
C THR A 45 20.91 -10.38 -4.19
N GLY A 46 20.19 -9.30 -3.89
CA GLY A 46 20.56 -7.97 -4.37
C GLY A 46 22.02 -7.71 -4.01
N PRO A 47 22.72 -6.81 -4.72
CA PRO A 47 24.12 -6.54 -4.45
C PRO A 47 24.31 -6.30 -2.95
N ALA A 48 25.13 -7.14 -2.32
CA ALA A 48 25.51 -6.92 -0.93
C ALA A 48 26.18 -5.55 -0.87
N VAL A 49 25.60 -4.62 -0.12
CA VAL A 49 26.21 -3.32 0.12
C VAL A 49 27.50 -3.58 0.90
N VAL A 50 28.64 -3.50 0.23
CA VAL A 50 29.96 -3.69 0.84
C VAL A 50 30.30 -2.40 1.59
N GLY A 51 30.34 -2.48 2.92
CA GLY A 51 30.56 -1.36 3.84
C GLY A 51 29.33 -1.10 4.71
N GLU A 52 29.52 -0.49 5.88
CA GLU A 52 28.38 -0.10 6.70
C GLU A 52 27.54 0.92 5.93
N PRO A 53 26.26 0.60 5.62
CA PRO A 53 25.40 1.55 4.95
C PRO A 53 25.18 2.69 5.95
N LYS A 54 25.76 3.87 5.67
CA LYS A 54 25.65 5.06 6.52
C LYS A 54 24.20 5.60 6.50
N ILE A 55 23.29 4.87 7.12
CA ILE A 55 21.83 5.12 7.10
C ILE A 55 21.37 5.92 8.34
N GLU A 56 22.28 6.72 8.89
CA GLU A 56 21.95 7.67 9.94
C GLU A 56 21.05 8.78 9.39
N VAL A 57 20.00 9.14 10.12
CA VAL A 57 19.10 10.23 9.75
C VAL A 57 19.79 11.58 9.97
N ARG A 58 19.95 12.37 8.91
CA ARG A 58 20.58 13.70 8.97
C ARG A 58 19.58 14.83 9.13
N GLN A 59 18.45 14.72 8.44
CA GLN A 59 17.45 15.78 8.40
C GLN A 59 16.09 15.16 8.12
N VAL A 60 15.05 15.74 8.72
CA VAL A 60 13.65 15.41 8.44
C VAL A 60 12.95 16.70 8.04
N GLU A 61 12.36 16.70 6.85
CA GLU A 61 11.51 17.77 6.36
C GLU A 61 10.05 17.34 6.49
N GLN A 62 9.22 18.21 7.08
CA GLN A 62 7.77 18.02 7.18
C GLN A 62 7.09 18.92 6.17
N ILE A 63 6.34 18.31 5.24
CA ILE A 63 5.68 19.01 4.14
C ILE A 63 4.18 18.81 4.31
N PHE A 64 3.44 19.91 4.44
CA PHE A 64 1.98 19.89 4.51
C PHE A 64 1.40 20.09 3.12
N VAL A 65 0.59 19.12 2.67
CA VAL A 65 -0.04 19.13 1.36
C VAL A 65 -1.56 19.22 1.54
N ASP A 66 -2.15 20.24 0.93
CA ASP A 66 -3.60 20.36 0.80
C ASP A 66 -4.09 19.44 -0.32
N VAL A 67 -4.81 18.38 0.06
CA VAL A 67 -5.41 17.45 -0.90
C VAL A 67 -6.92 17.72 -0.97
N PRO A 68 -7.43 18.31 -2.07
CA PRO A 68 -8.84 18.64 -2.17
C PRO A 68 -9.69 17.37 -2.25
N PHE A 69 -10.77 17.33 -1.47
CA PHE A 69 -11.76 16.26 -1.56
C PHE A 69 -12.53 16.33 -2.88
N LYS A 70 -13.02 15.17 -3.33
CA LYS A 70 -13.96 15.13 -4.45
C LYS A 70 -15.26 15.84 -4.06
N PRO A 71 -15.99 16.45 -5.01
CA PRO A 71 -17.17 17.28 -4.70
C PRO A 71 -18.29 16.56 -3.94
N VAL A 72 -18.51 15.27 -4.23
CA VAL A 72 -19.58 14.46 -3.61
C VAL A 72 -19.28 14.12 -2.13
N PRO A 73 -18.11 13.56 -1.77
CA PRO A 73 -17.80 13.26 -0.37
C PRO A 73 -17.40 14.49 0.46
N ALA A 74 -17.01 15.59 -0.19
CA ALA A 74 -16.52 16.81 0.45
C ALA A 74 -17.39 17.27 1.62
N ARG A 75 -18.72 17.38 1.43
CA ARG A 75 -19.64 17.85 2.49
C ARG A 75 -19.61 16.99 3.75
N HIS A 76 -19.50 15.68 3.60
CA HIS A 76 -19.44 14.77 4.75
C HIS A 76 -18.06 14.80 5.38
N GLN A 77 -16.99 14.73 4.58
CA GLN A 77 -15.62 14.76 5.08
C GLN A 77 -15.27 16.08 5.79
N TYR A 78 -15.68 17.23 5.26
CA TYR A 78 -15.45 18.53 5.92
C TYR A 78 -16.17 18.67 7.27
N ARG A 79 -17.21 17.88 7.52
CA ARG A 79 -17.93 17.91 8.79
C ARG A 79 -17.25 17.04 9.86
N GLU A 80 -16.64 15.94 9.44
CA GLU A 80 -15.95 14.99 10.33
C GLU A 80 -14.50 15.42 10.62
N PHE A 81 -13.91 16.24 9.75
CA PHE A 81 -12.56 16.75 9.93
C PHE A 81 -12.56 18.11 10.61
N ASP A 82 -11.83 18.23 11.71
CA ASP A 82 -11.56 19.50 12.38
C ASP A 82 -11.01 20.49 11.34
N HIS A 83 -11.60 21.68 11.31
CA HIS A 83 -11.65 22.60 10.15
C HIS A 83 -10.27 23.09 9.69
N GLU A 84 -9.23 22.83 10.48
CA GLU A 84 -7.87 23.31 10.28
C GLU A 84 -6.82 22.18 10.28
N ALA A 85 -7.11 20.97 10.80
CA ALA A 85 -6.07 20.00 11.15
C ALA A 85 -6.00 18.74 10.26
N ARG A 86 -7.07 18.37 9.55
CA ARG A 86 -7.13 17.08 8.82
C ARG A 86 -7.39 17.20 7.31
N ARG A 87 -7.39 18.43 6.78
CA ARG A 87 -7.35 18.67 5.33
C ARG A 87 -5.95 18.48 4.75
N PHE A 88 -4.93 18.64 5.60
CA PHE A 88 -3.54 18.54 5.20
C PHE A 88 -3.02 17.14 5.43
N ASN A 89 -2.58 16.49 4.35
CA ASN A 89 -1.74 15.30 4.47
C ASN A 89 -0.33 15.75 4.76
N GLN A 90 0.34 15.04 5.65
CA GLN A 90 1.72 15.31 6.00
C GLN A 90 2.63 14.32 5.30
N LEU A 91 3.53 14.86 4.50
CA LEU A 91 4.64 14.12 3.92
C LEU A 91 5.90 14.36 4.77
N LEU A 92 6.63 13.28 4.99
CA LEU A 92 7.90 13.25 5.69
C LEU A 92 8.99 12.91 4.69
N LYS A 93 9.96 13.80 4.53
CA LYS A 93 11.12 13.58 3.68
C LYS A 93 12.36 13.47 4.55
N VAL A 94 12.95 12.28 4.56
CA VAL A 94 14.04 11.90 5.45
C VAL A 94 15.33 11.80 4.64
N HIS A 95 16.32 12.59 5.02
CA HIS A 95 17.64 12.59 4.41
C HIS A 95 18.59 11.72 5.23
N LEU A 96 19.19 10.71 4.60
CA LEU A 96 20.17 9.83 5.23
C LEU A 96 21.61 10.27 4.94
N ALA A 97 22.54 9.90 5.81
CA ALA A 97 23.96 10.27 5.70
C ALA A 97 24.65 9.71 4.44
N ASN A 98 24.13 8.63 3.86
CA ASN A 98 24.58 8.06 2.59
C ASN A 98 24.02 8.79 1.36
N GLY A 99 23.27 9.88 1.54
CA GLY A 99 22.68 10.68 0.47
C GLY A 99 21.34 10.14 -0.05
N VAL A 100 20.84 9.02 0.46
CA VAL A 100 19.51 8.50 0.13
C VAL A 100 18.43 9.37 0.79
N ILE A 101 17.36 9.63 0.05
CA ILE A 101 16.20 10.36 0.54
C ILE A 101 14.99 9.43 0.53
N GLY A 102 14.38 9.23 1.69
CA GLY A 102 13.11 8.51 1.84
C GLY A 102 11.94 9.49 1.91
N ILE A 103 10.79 9.10 1.35
CA ILE A 103 9.55 9.87 1.45
C ILE A 103 8.48 8.95 2.02
N GLY A 104 7.78 9.41 3.05
CA GLY A 104 6.65 8.71 3.68
C GLY A 104 5.49 9.64 3.95
N GLU A 105 4.34 9.05 4.23
CA GLU A 105 3.16 9.74 4.75
C GLU A 105 3.01 9.37 6.24
N GLY A 106 2.57 10.31 7.07
CA GLY A 106 2.39 10.05 8.49
C GLY A 106 1.45 11.04 9.18
N GLY A 107 1.18 10.76 10.46
CA GLY A 107 0.45 11.67 11.33
C GLY A 107 1.39 12.67 12.02
N MET A 108 0.84 13.83 12.38
CA MET A 108 1.57 14.86 13.12
C MET A 108 1.91 14.36 14.53
N VAL A 109 3.17 14.02 14.76
CA VAL A 109 3.71 13.80 16.10
C VAL A 109 4.69 14.92 16.43
N ARG A 110 4.26 15.83 17.31
CA ARG A 110 5.11 16.95 17.76
C ARG A 110 6.38 16.39 18.41
N GLY A 111 7.55 16.89 18.01
CA GLY A 111 8.82 16.46 18.59
C GLY A 111 9.39 15.14 18.04
N ALA A 112 8.73 14.49 17.07
CA ALA A 112 9.21 13.22 16.51
C ALA A 112 10.47 13.39 15.64
N ALA A 113 10.55 14.48 14.86
CA ALA A 113 11.70 14.74 14.01
C ALA A 113 13.01 14.88 14.82
N GLU A 114 12.94 15.55 15.96
CA GLU A 114 14.06 15.77 16.87
C GLU A 114 14.52 14.47 17.53
N ARG A 115 13.61 13.51 17.76
CA ARG A 115 13.91 12.21 18.35
C ARG A 115 14.58 11.22 17.39
N VAL A 116 14.51 11.46 16.08
CA VAL A 116 15.04 10.54 15.06
C VAL A 116 16.36 11.01 14.44
N VAL A 117 16.64 12.31 14.44
CA VAL A 117 17.89 12.86 13.87
C VAL A 117 19.11 12.32 14.65
N GLY A 118 20.11 11.86 13.91
CA GLY A 118 21.35 11.26 14.44
C GLY A 118 21.24 9.78 14.79
N ARG A 119 20.06 9.16 14.64
CA ARG A 119 19.86 7.72 14.88
C ARG A 119 19.93 6.92 13.58
N ASN A 120 20.24 5.63 13.70
CA ASN A 120 20.25 4.70 12.58
C ASN A 120 18.81 4.43 12.11
N ALA A 121 18.52 4.64 10.83
CA ALA A 121 17.16 4.49 10.28
C ALA A 121 16.60 3.06 10.40
N ALA A 122 17.45 2.02 10.36
CA ALA A 122 16.99 0.64 10.49
C ALA A 122 16.55 0.29 11.92
N GLU A 123 17.16 0.93 12.93
CA GLU A 123 16.74 0.76 14.34
C GLU A 123 15.40 1.44 14.62
N LEU A 124 15.09 2.52 13.91
CA LEU A 124 13.83 3.27 14.06
C LEU A 124 12.64 2.59 13.36
N MET A 125 12.88 1.73 12.37
CA MET A 125 11.82 1.19 11.51
C MET A 125 10.76 0.36 12.25
N TRP A 126 11.11 -0.15 13.43
CA TRP A 126 10.24 -0.99 14.27
C TRP A 126 10.02 -0.40 15.68
N ASP A 127 10.33 0.89 15.86
CA ASP A 127 10.17 1.58 17.13
C ASP A 127 8.77 2.23 17.20
N ASP A 128 7.79 1.49 17.71
CA ASP A 128 6.39 1.95 17.87
C ASP A 128 6.23 3.06 18.94
N SER A 129 7.30 3.42 19.66
CA SER A 129 7.27 4.51 20.65
C SER A 129 7.46 5.91 20.01
N LEU A 130 7.74 5.96 18.72
CA LEU A 130 7.93 7.19 17.94
C LEU A 130 6.62 7.93 17.66
#